data_AF-A0A8S8Z5Y8-F1
#
_entry.id   AF-A0A8S8Z5Y8-F1
#
_cell.length_a   1.000
_cell.length_b   1.000
_cell.length_c   1.000
_cell.angle_alpha   90.00
_cell.angle_beta   90.00
_cell.angle_gamma   90.00
#
_symmetry.space_group_name_H-M   'P 1'
#
loop_
_entity.id
_entity.type
_entity.pdbx_description
1 polymer ?
#
loop_
_entity_poly.entity_id
_entity_poly.type
_entity_poly.pdbx_seq_one_letter_code
_entity_poly.pdbx_strand_id
1 'polypeptide(L)'
;MLKKAGVKYPKIFENPKSINKPAIVKVMEKDRKLERAFFTVTSYADYKEKSEEKIKKGIIARKDLEKASIEELAIGTYLNFNFFHTPISDQVDFIGIERRLQTNIHDYNALPAKQQLEMDIPLQNIKVGHTPASIRESLLEKVFKMGDKFVRAVKKEYAPGIIGPFSLQSVITKDLEMIVYDVSLRVPGNPIVATTSPYTKYQYGTTFGIGRRIAMEIKRAVEEDKIKDIVT
;
A
#
# COMPACT_ATOMS: atom_id res chain seq x y z
N MET A 1 0.30 1.31 13.55
CA MET A 1 0.04 -0.16 13.51
C MET A 1 1.24 -0.98 13.07
N LEU A 2 1.89 -0.70 11.93
CA LEU A 2 3.04 -1.49 11.45
C LEU A 2 4.16 -1.67 12.48
N LYS A 3 4.52 -0.61 13.22
CA LYS A 3 5.44 -0.67 14.35
C LYS A 3 5.03 -1.70 15.41
N LYS A 4 3.76 -1.67 15.84
CA LYS A 4 3.20 -2.61 16.83
C LYS A 4 3.18 -4.05 16.32
N ALA A 5 3.03 -4.24 15.00
CA ALA A 5 3.10 -5.55 14.35
C ALA A 5 4.53 -6.08 14.15
N GLY A 6 5.57 -5.28 14.41
CA GLY A 6 6.94 -5.65 14.07
C GLY A 6 7.13 -5.90 12.57
N VAL A 7 6.35 -5.17 11.75
CA VAL A 7 6.46 -5.17 10.28
C VAL A 7 7.32 -3.97 9.90
N LYS A 8 8.32 -4.17 9.05
CA LYS A 8 9.20 -3.09 8.58
C LYS A 8 8.39 -2.07 7.78
N TYR A 9 8.66 -0.79 8.03
CA TYR A 9 8.05 0.36 7.37
C TYR A 9 9.12 1.44 7.15
N PRO A 10 8.92 2.40 6.23
CA PRO A 10 9.88 3.46 5.99
C PRO A 10 10.20 4.24 7.26
N LYS A 11 11.45 4.65 7.44
CA LYS A 11 11.81 5.55 8.53
C LYS A 11 11.01 6.85 8.39
N ILE A 12 10.34 7.26 9.47
CA ILE A 12 9.61 8.52 9.50
C ILE A 12 10.55 9.62 10.01
N PHE A 13 10.60 10.74 9.30
CA PHE A 13 11.26 11.96 9.76
C PHE A 13 10.24 12.82 10.50
N GLU A 14 10.38 12.93 11.82
CA GLU A 14 9.48 13.75 12.65
C GLU A 14 9.62 15.25 12.38
N ASN A 15 10.79 15.66 11.88
CA ASN A 15 11.08 17.05 11.52
C ASN A 15 11.72 17.10 10.11
N PRO A 16 11.24 17.98 9.21
CA PRO A 16 11.87 18.18 7.91
C PRO A 16 13.36 18.54 7.98
N LYS A 17 13.82 19.17 9.08
CA LYS A 17 15.25 19.47 9.31
C LYS A 17 16.11 18.22 9.47
N SER A 18 15.52 17.08 9.81
CA SER A 18 16.21 15.81 10.00
C SER A 18 16.37 15.02 8.69
N ILE A 19 15.88 15.53 7.56
CA ILE A 19 16.05 14.90 6.24
C ILE A 19 17.54 14.86 5.91
N ASN A 20 18.10 13.66 5.92
CA ASN A 20 19.52 13.39 5.61
C ASN A 20 19.69 12.33 4.51
N LYS A 21 18.59 11.94 3.86
CA LYS A 21 18.51 10.95 2.77
C LYS A 21 17.30 11.30 1.89
N PRO A 22 17.19 10.73 0.67
CA PRO A 22 15.98 10.84 -0.12
C PRO A 22 14.74 10.43 0.67
N ALA A 23 13.72 11.28 0.64
CA ALA A 23 12.47 11.10 1.34
C ALA A 23 11.29 11.41 0.41
N ILE A 24 10.13 10.87 0.74
CA ILE A 24 8.85 11.19 0.12
C ILE A 24 7.97 11.92 1.14
N VAL A 25 7.43 13.06 0.72
CA VAL A 25 6.43 13.81 1.48
C VAL A 25 5.06 13.38 1.00
N LYS A 26 4.20 12.94 1.92
CA LYS A 26 2.81 12.57 1.66
C LYS A 26 1.90 13.62 2.31
N VAL A 27 1.23 14.42 1.49
CA VAL A 27 0.38 15.52 1.95
C VAL A 27 -0.97 15.44 1.26
N MET A 28 -2.05 15.80 1.96
CA MET A 28 -3.38 15.83 1.36
C MET A 28 -3.47 16.95 0.31
N GLU A 29 -4.11 16.67 -0.82
CA GLU A 29 -4.39 17.71 -1.82
C GLU A 29 -5.43 18.69 -1.30
N LYS A 30 -5.28 19.97 -1.68
CA LYS A 30 -6.16 21.06 -1.24
C LYS A 30 -7.60 20.86 -1.72
N ASP A 31 -7.76 20.60 -3.01
CA ASP A 31 -9.09 20.55 -3.66
C ASP A 31 -9.64 19.11 -3.71
N ARG A 32 -8.77 18.11 -3.78
CA ARG A 32 -9.12 16.69 -3.82
C ARG A 32 -8.89 16.05 -2.47
N LYS A 33 -9.85 16.21 -1.55
CA LYS A 33 -9.74 15.78 -0.14
C LYS A 33 -9.47 14.29 0.11
N LEU A 34 -9.62 13.43 -0.90
CA LEU A 34 -9.31 11.99 -0.81
C LEU A 34 -7.96 11.63 -1.44
N GLU A 35 -7.39 12.54 -2.23
CA GLU A 35 -6.13 12.33 -2.93
C GLU A 35 -4.97 12.94 -2.14
N ARG A 36 -3.79 12.36 -2.31
CA ARG A 36 -2.55 12.84 -1.73
C ARG A 36 -1.63 13.34 -2.82
N ALA A 37 -1.09 14.52 -2.62
CA ALA A 37 0.07 14.97 -3.35
C ALA A 37 1.31 14.29 -2.76
N PHE A 38 2.15 13.78 -3.66
CA PHE A 38 3.42 13.17 -3.33
C PHE A 38 4.54 13.94 -4.00
N PHE A 39 5.64 14.15 -3.28
CA PHE A 39 6.87 14.65 -3.89
C PHE A 39 8.10 14.17 -3.13
N THR A 40 9.18 14.01 -3.86
CA THR A 40 10.46 13.57 -3.30
C THR A 40 11.32 14.76 -2.93
N VAL A 41 12.06 14.60 -1.83
CA VAL A 41 12.97 15.62 -1.29
C VAL A 41 14.28 14.96 -0.90
N THR A 42 15.41 15.64 -1.05
CA THR A 42 16.74 15.12 -0.69
C THR A 42 17.38 15.84 0.50
N SER A 43 16.86 17.02 0.87
CA SER A 43 17.34 17.83 1.98
C SER A 43 16.24 18.72 2.55
N TYR A 44 16.51 19.37 3.68
CA TYR A 44 15.60 20.37 4.24
C TYR A 44 15.39 21.59 3.32
N ALA A 45 16.43 22.01 2.58
CA ALA A 45 16.33 23.12 1.64
C ALA A 45 15.40 22.76 0.48
N ASP A 46 15.60 21.59 -0.12
CA ASP A 46 14.76 21.03 -1.20
C ASP A 46 13.30 20.85 -0.74
N TYR A 47 13.11 20.39 0.52
CA TYR A 47 11.78 20.32 1.12
C TYR A 47 11.09 21.69 1.18
N LYS A 48 11.78 22.75 1.64
CA LYS A 48 11.18 24.09 1.69
C LYS A 48 10.82 24.59 0.31
N GLU A 49 11.75 24.50 -0.63
CA GLU A 49 11.57 24.99 -2.00
C GLU A 49 10.35 24.37 -2.67
N LYS A 50 10.30 23.02 -2.74
CA LYS A 50 9.19 22.29 -3.35
C LYS A 50 7.87 22.48 -2.61
N SER A 51 7.90 22.59 -1.28
CA SER A 51 6.68 22.83 -0.51
C SER A 51 6.08 24.20 -0.80
N GLU A 52 6.90 25.26 -0.79
CA GLU A 52 6.45 26.62 -1.09
C GLU A 52 5.99 26.76 -2.54
N GLU A 53 6.67 26.12 -3.50
CA GLU A 53 6.25 26.06 -4.89
C GLU A 53 4.85 25.43 -5.03
N LYS A 54 4.60 24.29 -4.36
CA LYS A 54 3.29 23.61 -4.41
C LYS A 54 2.18 24.38 -3.70
N ILE A 55 2.51 25.11 -2.63
CA ILE A 55 1.56 26.02 -1.97
C ILE A 55 1.19 27.17 -2.92
N LYS A 56 2.18 27.80 -3.58
CA LYS A 56 1.95 28.87 -4.56
C LYS A 56 1.10 28.39 -5.75
N LYS A 57 1.34 27.17 -6.23
CA LYS A 57 0.54 26.51 -7.29
C LYS A 57 -0.85 26.06 -6.81
N GLY A 58 -1.19 26.22 -5.53
CA GLY A 58 -2.48 25.84 -4.98
C GLY A 58 -2.71 24.34 -4.82
N ILE A 59 -1.70 23.51 -5.03
CA ILE A 59 -1.80 22.04 -4.99
C ILE A 59 -2.03 21.55 -3.55
N ILE A 60 -1.34 22.18 -2.59
CA ILE A 60 -1.40 21.84 -1.17
C ILE A 60 -1.62 23.09 -0.32
N ALA A 61 -2.18 22.94 0.88
CA ALA A 61 -2.26 24.03 1.85
C ALA A 61 -1.23 23.86 2.98
N ARG A 62 -0.76 24.98 3.55
CA ARG A 62 0.23 24.98 4.64
C ARG A 62 -0.22 24.14 5.85
N LYS A 63 -1.50 24.24 6.22
CA LYS A 63 -2.13 23.45 7.29
C LYS A 63 -2.08 21.93 7.07
N ASP A 64 -2.09 21.50 5.80
CA ASP A 64 -2.08 20.07 5.44
C ASP A 64 -0.64 19.58 5.34
N LEU A 65 0.29 20.45 4.94
CA LEU A 65 1.73 20.19 4.98
C LEU A 65 2.25 19.98 6.40
N GLU A 66 1.73 20.70 7.39
CA GLU A 66 2.06 20.49 8.82
C GLU A 66 1.66 19.10 9.33
N LYS A 67 0.67 18.47 8.69
CA LYS A 67 0.19 17.12 9.01
C LYS A 67 0.80 16.06 8.09
N ALA A 68 1.65 16.45 7.15
CA ALA A 68 2.23 15.56 6.17
C ALA A 68 3.15 14.54 6.85
N SER A 69 3.15 13.31 6.34
CA SER A 69 4.20 12.35 6.70
C SER A 69 5.41 12.55 5.80
N ILE A 70 6.60 12.51 6.40
CA ILE A 70 7.87 12.54 5.69
C ILE A 70 8.54 11.21 5.96
N GLU A 71 8.73 10.44 4.91
CA GLU A 71 9.20 9.05 5.00
C GLU A 71 10.45 8.86 4.16
N GLU A 72 11.43 8.10 4.63
CA GLU A 72 12.57 7.67 3.83
C GLU A 72 12.06 7.01 2.54
N LEU A 73 12.57 7.46 1.41
CA LEU A 73 12.16 6.95 0.12
C LEU A 73 12.68 5.52 -0.04
N ALA A 74 11.79 4.56 0.06
CA ALA A 74 12.13 3.16 -0.11
C ALA A 74 12.17 2.82 -1.62
N ILE A 75 13.35 2.43 -2.11
CA ILE A 75 13.61 2.13 -3.52
C ILE A 75 13.66 0.62 -3.72
N GLY A 76 12.87 0.13 -4.68
CA GLY A 76 12.78 -1.29 -5.00
C GLY A 76 11.55 -1.62 -5.85
N THR A 77 11.16 -2.89 -5.88
CA THR A 77 9.99 -3.34 -6.62
C THR A 77 8.73 -3.21 -5.77
N TYR A 78 7.79 -2.39 -6.22
CA TYR A 78 6.51 -2.16 -5.54
C TYR A 78 5.54 -3.30 -5.84
N LEU A 79 5.01 -3.93 -4.79
CA LEU A 79 4.03 -5.02 -4.81
C LEU A 79 2.97 -4.80 -3.73
N ASN A 80 1.71 -5.08 -4.05
CA ASN A 80 0.62 -5.06 -3.08
C ASN A 80 0.21 -6.49 -2.75
N PHE A 81 0.44 -6.89 -1.50
CA PHE A 81 0.10 -8.21 -0.99
C PHE A 81 -1.30 -8.20 -0.41
N ASN A 82 -2.20 -9.01 -0.97
CA ASN A 82 -3.62 -9.01 -0.63
C ASN A 82 -3.96 -10.21 0.22
N PHE A 83 -4.59 -9.93 1.35
CA PHE A 83 -4.92 -10.90 2.37
C PHE A 83 -6.40 -10.85 2.72
N PHE A 84 -6.88 -11.87 3.40
CA PHE A 84 -8.22 -11.92 3.95
C PHE A 84 -8.18 -12.59 5.34
N HIS A 85 -8.90 -12.02 6.30
CA HIS A 85 -9.01 -12.60 7.64
C HIS A 85 -10.29 -12.12 8.31
N THR A 86 -10.88 -12.94 9.17
CA THR A 86 -12.02 -12.59 10.03
C THR A 86 -11.81 -13.12 11.44
N PRO A 87 -12.53 -12.59 12.46
CA PRO A 87 -12.44 -13.11 13.82
C PRO A 87 -12.82 -14.60 13.96
N ILE A 88 -13.58 -15.15 13.01
CA ILE A 88 -14.02 -16.56 12.98
C ILE A 88 -13.04 -17.49 12.26
N SER A 89 -11.93 -16.95 11.76
CA SER A 89 -10.88 -17.71 11.05
C SER A 89 -9.61 -17.81 11.88
N ASP A 90 -8.99 -18.99 11.90
CA ASP A 90 -7.70 -19.21 12.56
C ASP A 90 -6.50 -18.86 11.66
N GLN A 91 -6.74 -18.75 10.35
CA GLN A 91 -5.71 -18.54 9.34
C GLN A 91 -5.91 -17.22 8.61
N VAL A 92 -4.79 -16.59 8.24
CA VAL A 92 -4.78 -15.44 7.32
C VAL A 92 -4.64 -15.97 5.91
N ASP A 93 -5.66 -15.75 5.09
CA ASP A 93 -5.61 -16.12 3.68
C ASP A 93 -4.73 -15.17 2.88
N PHE A 94 -3.98 -15.72 1.94
CA PHE A 94 -3.24 -14.95 0.96
C PHE A 94 -3.90 -15.05 -0.41
N ILE A 95 -4.53 -13.95 -0.83
CA ILE A 95 -5.37 -13.90 -2.03
C ILE A 95 -4.54 -13.65 -3.28
N GLY A 96 -3.47 -12.85 -3.17
CA GLY A 96 -2.48 -12.72 -4.23
C GLY A 96 -1.83 -11.35 -4.32
N ILE A 97 -1.15 -11.12 -5.44
CA ILE A 97 -0.25 -9.98 -5.64
C ILE A 97 -0.66 -9.20 -6.88
N GLU A 98 -0.63 -7.89 -6.76
CA GLU A 98 -0.83 -6.95 -7.86
C GLU A 98 0.16 -5.80 -7.75
N ARG A 99 0.33 -5.06 -8.84
CA ARG A 99 1.04 -3.78 -8.87
C ARG A 99 0.10 -2.70 -9.36
N ARG A 100 0.27 -1.48 -8.84
CA ARG A 100 -0.46 -0.31 -9.32
C ARG A 100 0.01 0.05 -10.73
N LEU A 101 -0.93 0.33 -11.62
CA LEU A 101 -0.68 1.03 -12.89
C LEU A 101 -0.95 2.51 -12.65
N GLN A 102 0.06 3.35 -12.92
CA GLN A 102 0.05 4.76 -12.49
C GLN A 102 0.33 5.70 -13.66
N THR A 103 -0.48 6.76 -13.77
CA THR A 103 -0.29 7.85 -14.71
C THR A 103 0.14 9.11 -13.97
N ASN A 104 0.97 9.97 -14.55
CA ASN A 104 1.66 9.89 -15.85
C ASN A 104 3.09 9.31 -15.72
N ILE A 105 3.51 8.96 -14.51
CA ILE A 105 4.89 8.56 -14.20
C ILE A 105 5.39 7.34 -14.99
N HIS A 106 4.56 6.31 -15.19
CA HIS A 106 5.03 5.06 -15.79
C HIS A 106 5.35 5.24 -17.27
N ASP A 107 4.50 5.96 -18.00
CA ASP A 107 4.68 6.24 -19.42
C ASP A 107 5.82 7.26 -19.63
N TYR A 108 5.93 8.25 -18.75
CA TYR A 108 7.03 9.21 -18.79
C TYR A 108 8.39 8.54 -18.61
N ASN A 109 8.50 7.59 -17.68
CA ASN A 109 9.72 6.84 -17.43
C ASN A 109 10.14 5.96 -18.62
N ALA A 110 9.25 5.69 -19.58
CA ALA A 110 9.59 4.95 -20.80
C ALA A 110 10.27 5.83 -21.87
N LEU A 111 10.24 7.16 -21.72
CA LEU A 111 10.89 8.08 -22.67
C LEU A 111 12.42 8.08 -22.48
N PRO A 112 13.22 8.25 -23.54
CA PRO A 112 14.66 8.48 -23.43
C PRO A 112 14.99 9.70 -22.56
N ALA A 113 16.07 9.61 -21.77
CA ALA A 113 16.46 10.67 -20.82
C ALA A 113 16.61 12.06 -21.47
N LYS A 114 17.11 12.15 -22.71
CA LYS A 114 17.22 13.44 -23.41
C LYS A 114 15.86 14.12 -23.60
N GLN A 115 14.83 13.36 -23.97
CA GLN A 115 13.48 13.89 -24.14
C GLN A 115 12.88 14.30 -22.79
N GLN A 116 13.14 13.53 -21.73
CA GLN A 116 12.69 13.90 -20.38
C GLN A 116 13.33 15.22 -19.90
N LEU A 117 14.58 15.50 -20.26
CA LEU A 117 15.26 16.74 -19.89
C LEU A 117 14.77 17.96 -20.68
N GLU A 118 14.17 17.76 -21.86
CA GLU A 118 13.58 18.81 -22.71
C GLU A 118 12.15 19.19 -22.29
N MET A 119 11.53 18.43 -21.39
CA MET A 119 10.12 18.58 -20.98
C MET A 119 9.99 18.97 -19.50
N ASP A 120 9.27 20.05 -19.22
CA ASP A 120 8.85 20.42 -17.86
C ASP A 120 7.44 19.89 -17.57
N ILE A 121 7.32 18.57 -17.41
CA ILE A 121 6.05 17.89 -17.13
C ILE A 121 5.97 17.52 -15.65
N PRO A 122 4.96 17.97 -14.89
CA PRO A 122 4.77 17.54 -13.52
C PRO A 122 4.38 16.06 -13.49
N LEU A 123 5.21 15.26 -12.81
CA LEU A 123 4.98 13.83 -12.65
C LEU A 123 4.06 13.54 -11.47
N GLN A 124 3.14 12.61 -11.69
CA GLN A 124 2.19 12.15 -10.68
C GLN A 124 2.10 10.63 -10.66
N ASN A 125 1.69 10.11 -9.50
CA ASN A 125 1.55 8.69 -9.20
C ASN A 125 0.06 8.30 -9.12
N ILE A 126 -0.81 8.91 -9.95
CA ILE A 126 -2.26 8.67 -9.91
C ILE A 126 -2.52 7.24 -10.35
N LYS A 127 -3.21 6.47 -9.50
CA LYS A 127 -3.58 5.09 -9.82
C LYS A 127 -4.71 5.07 -10.84
N VAL A 128 -4.47 4.44 -11.98
CA VAL A 128 -5.47 4.25 -13.07
C VAL A 128 -5.84 2.80 -13.31
N GLY A 129 -5.07 1.86 -12.77
CA GLY A 129 -5.34 0.44 -12.92
C GLY A 129 -4.40 -0.44 -12.11
N HIS A 130 -4.35 -1.71 -12.48
CA HIS A 130 -3.58 -2.75 -11.80
C HIS A 130 -2.97 -3.72 -12.81
N THR A 131 -1.75 -4.17 -12.56
CA THR A 131 -1.10 -5.24 -13.32
C THR A 131 -0.88 -6.47 -12.43
N PRO A 132 -0.97 -7.69 -12.98
CA PRO A 132 -0.75 -8.89 -12.21
C PRO A 132 0.72 -9.02 -11.81
N ALA A 133 0.98 -9.67 -10.69
CA ALA A 133 2.34 -9.99 -10.28
C ALA A 133 2.41 -11.34 -9.58
N SER A 134 3.59 -11.94 -9.64
CA SER A 134 4.04 -13.00 -8.75
C SER A 134 5.28 -12.51 -7.99
N ILE A 135 5.70 -13.29 -7.01
CA ILE A 135 6.94 -13.07 -6.28
C ILE A 135 7.81 -14.31 -6.38
N ARG A 136 9.14 -14.13 -6.25
CA ARG A 136 10.06 -15.25 -6.04
C ARG A 136 9.56 -16.11 -4.88
N GLU A 137 9.40 -17.40 -5.11
CA GLU A 137 8.78 -18.33 -4.17
C GLU A 137 9.43 -18.33 -2.78
N SER A 138 10.77 -18.24 -2.72
CA SER A 138 11.53 -18.16 -1.48
C SER A 138 11.23 -16.93 -0.61
N LEU A 139 10.41 -15.99 -1.09
CA LEU A 139 9.96 -14.83 -0.33
C LEU A 139 8.55 -15.01 0.25
N LEU A 140 7.78 -16.02 -0.17
CA LEU A 140 6.39 -16.21 0.28
C LEU A 140 6.27 -16.42 1.78
N GLU A 141 7.19 -17.17 2.38
CA GLU A 141 7.18 -17.37 3.84
C GLU A 141 7.26 -16.04 4.61
N LYS A 142 8.04 -15.08 4.10
CA LYS A 142 8.12 -13.72 4.67
C LYS A 142 6.80 -12.97 4.48
N VAL A 143 6.12 -13.14 3.34
CA VAL A 143 4.81 -12.53 3.07
C VAL A 143 3.75 -13.06 4.02
N PHE A 144 3.66 -14.37 4.22
CA PHE A 144 2.71 -14.99 5.15
C PHE A 144 2.94 -14.53 6.58
N LYS A 145 4.18 -14.64 7.07
CA LYS A 145 4.56 -14.16 8.41
C LYS A 145 4.24 -12.68 8.62
N MET A 146 4.38 -11.85 7.58
CA MET A 146 4.03 -10.44 7.62
C MET A 146 2.52 -10.22 7.77
N GLY A 147 1.69 -10.95 7.01
CA GLY A 147 0.23 -10.95 7.15
C GLY A 147 -0.22 -11.38 8.54
N ASP A 148 0.31 -12.50 9.04
CA ASP A 148 -0.02 -13.03 10.36
C ASP A 148 0.33 -12.07 11.50
N LYS A 149 1.54 -11.48 11.43
CA LYS A 149 1.98 -10.47 12.41
C LYS A 149 1.05 -9.28 12.42
N PHE A 150 0.64 -8.81 11.24
CA PHE A 150 -0.26 -7.68 11.12
C PHE A 150 -1.63 -7.98 11.73
N VAL A 151 -2.24 -9.11 11.38
CA VAL A 151 -3.55 -9.53 11.92
C VAL A 151 -3.50 -9.68 13.44
N ARG A 152 -2.49 -10.37 13.99
CA ARG A 152 -2.33 -10.53 15.45
C ARG A 152 -2.23 -9.18 16.16
N ALA A 153 -1.45 -8.26 15.60
CA ALA A 153 -1.30 -6.94 16.18
C ALA A 153 -2.60 -6.13 16.12
N VAL A 154 -3.34 -6.19 15.01
CA VAL A 154 -4.64 -5.51 14.91
C VAL A 154 -5.64 -6.10 15.90
N LYS A 155 -5.74 -7.43 16.02
CA LYS A 155 -6.61 -8.08 17.01
C LYS A 155 -6.29 -7.67 18.45
N LYS A 156 -5.01 -7.53 18.79
CA LYS A 156 -4.57 -7.10 20.13
C LYS A 156 -4.92 -5.63 20.41
N GLU A 157 -4.75 -4.75 19.44
CA GLU A 157 -4.89 -3.31 19.63
C GLU A 157 -6.32 -2.80 19.40
N TYR A 158 -7.07 -3.50 18.54
CA TYR A 158 -8.42 -3.14 18.10
C TYR A 158 -9.26 -4.40 17.95
N ALA A 159 -9.94 -4.81 19.02
CA ALA A 159 -10.91 -5.89 18.95
C ALA A 159 -12.09 -5.50 18.00
N PRO A 160 -12.64 -6.44 17.21
CA PRO A 160 -12.33 -7.88 17.17
C PRO A 160 -11.14 -8.24 16.25
N GLY A 161 -10.51 -7.25 15.61
CA GLY A 161 -9.39 -7.42 14.70
C GLY A 161 -9.77 -7.03 13.26
N ILE A 162 -9.09 -7.64 12.30
CA ILE A 162 -9.45 -7.48 10.88
C ILE A 162 -10.73 -8.25 10.58
N ILE A 163 -11.68 -7.58 9.94
CA ILE A 163 -12.89 -8.17 9.36
C ILE A 163 -12.82 -8.03 7.84
N GLY A 164 -12.52 -9.13 7.17
CA GLY A 164 -12.48 -9.24 5.72
C GLY A 164 -11.12 -8.91 5.09
N PRO A 165 -11.11 -8.27 3.92
CA PRO A 165 -9.89 -8.09 3.13
C PRO A 165 -9.02 -6.94 3.62
N PHE A 166 -7.72 -7.14 3.52
CA PHE A 166 -6.73 -6.08 3.70
C PHE A 166 -5.55 -6.25 2.74
N SER A 167 -4.79 -5.17 2.54
CA SER A 167 -3.62 -5.17 1.67
C SER A 167 -2.45 -4.51 2.36
N LEU A 168 -1.29 -5.16 2.31
CA LEU A 168 -0.01 -4.61 2.74
C LEU A 168 0.74 -4.16 1.49
N GLN A 169 0.76 -2.85 1.26
CA GLN A 169 1.41 -2.26 0.11
C GLN A 169 2.89 -2.08 0.42
N SER A 170 3.71 -2.74 -0.37
CA SER A 170 5.09 -3.00 -0.01
C SER A 170 6.05 -2.66 -1.14
N VAL A 171 7.29 -2.42 -0.76
CA VAL A 171 8.43 -2.38 -1.67
C VAL A 171 9.43 -3.44 -1.25
N ILE A 172 9.98 -4.15 -2.22
CA ILE A 172 11.06 -5.11 -2.02
C ILE A 172 12.36 -4.48 -2.49
N THR A 173 13.28 -4.24 -1.56
CA THR A 173 14.58 -3.64 -1.86
C THR A 173 15.50 -4.63 -2.58
N LYS A 174 16.63 -4.14 -3.12
CA LYS A 174 17.67 -4.99 -3.72
C LYS A 174 18.21 -6.06 -2.76
N ASP A 175 18.18 -5.78 -1.45
CA ASP A 175 18.64 -6.67 -0.38
C ASP A 175 17.51 -7.62 0.09
N LEU A 176 16.41 -7.70 -0.67
CA LEU A 176 15.23 -8.54 -0.40
C LEU A 176 14.55 -8.23 0.93
N GLU A 177 14.62 -6.97 1.38
CA GLU A 177 13.83 -6.48 2.50
C GLU A 177 12.44 -6.07 2.03
N MET A 178 11.41 -6.52 2.74
CA MET A 178 10.03 -6.09 2.51
C MET A 178 9.70 -4.93 3.45
N ILE A 179 9.36 -3.79 2.87
CA ILE A 179 9.02 -2.58 3.60
C ILE A 179 7.57 -2.22 3.24
N VAL A 180 6.68 -2.22 4.22
CA VAL A 180 5.26 -1.82 4.03
C VAL A 180 5.18 -0.30 4.15
N TYR A 181 4.81 0.38 3.06
CA TYR A 181 4.71 1.84 3.03
C TYR A 181 3.28 2.36 3.17
N ASP A 182 2.28 1.49 3.00
CA ASP A 182 0.87 1.83 3.15
C ASP A 182 0.02 0.57 3.43
N VAL A 183 -1.15 0.76 4.05
CA VAL A 183 -2.07 -0.34 4.41
C VAL A 183 -3.48 0.01 3.94
N SER A 184 -4.13 -0.92 3.24
CA SER A 184 -5.57 -0.87 2.99
C SER A 184 -6.28 -1.83 3.94
N LEU A 185 -7.15 -1.33 4.81
CA LEU A 185 -7.97 -2.14 5.73
C LEU A 185 -9.35 -2.50 5.13
N ARG A 186 -9.43 -2.54 3.81
CA ARG A 186 -10.62 -2.87 3.02
C ARG A 186 -10.22 -3.38 1.64
N VAL A 187 -11.22 -3.72 0.82
CA VAL A 187 -11.04 -4.07 -0.60
C VAL A 187 -10.15 -3.00 -1.28
N PRO A 188 -8.95 -3.38 -1.76
CA PRO A 188 -7.95 -2.42 -2.25
C PRO A 188 -8.19 -1.96 -3.69
N GLY A 189 -9.26 -2.45 -4.34
CA GLY A 189 -9.69 -2.06 -5.68
C GLY A 189 -8.95 -2.77 -6.81
N ASN A 190 -8.58 -4.03 -6.62
CA ASN A 190 -7.67 -4.81 -7.47
C ASN A 190 -8.37 -6.01 -8.17
N PRO A 191 -9.27 -5.78 -9.14
CA PRO A 191 -10.05 -6.84 -9.78
C PRO A 191 -9.18 -7.91 -10.47
N ILE A 192 -7.96 -7.55 -10.90
CA ILE A 192 -7.04 -8.44 -11.62
C ILE A 192 -6.68 -9.72 -10.82
N VAL A 193 -6.67 -9.63 -9.48
CA VAL A 193 -6.37 -10.78 -8.61
C VAL A 193 -7.41 -11.89 -8.80
N ALA A 194 -8.63 -11.56 -9.22
CA ALA A 194 -9.69 -12.52 -9.48
C ALA A 194 -9.42 -13.43 -10.69
N THR A 195 -8.57 -13.01 -11.62
CA THR A 195 -8.32 -13.73 -12.88
C THR A 195 -6.90 -14.25 -12.99
N THR A 196 -5.93 -13.58 -12.37
CA THR A 196 -4.51 -13.88 -12.57
C THR A 196 -3.81 -14.46 -11.35
N SER A 197 -4.45 -14.46 -10.18
CA SER A 197 -3.80 -14.95 -8.97
C SER A 197 -3.68 -16.47 -8.99
N PRO A 198 -2.47 -17.04 -8.89
CA PRO A 198 -2.31 -18.48 -8.73
C PRO A 198 -2.59 -18.94 -7.29
N TYR A 199 -2.52 -18.03 -6.31
CA TYR A 199 -2.48 -18.37 -4.89
C TYR A 199 -3.81 -18.94 -4.38
N THR A 200 -4.96 -18.38 -4.81
CA THR A 200 -6.25 -18.96 -4.43
C THR A 200 -6.45 -20.34 -5.04
N LYS A 201 -5.95 -20.59 -6.25
CA LYS A 201 -6.01 -21.91 -6.88
C LYS A 201 -5.21 -22.93 -6.10
N TYR A 202 -4.03 -22.56 -5.59
CA TYR A 202 -3.22 -23.46 -4.78
C TYR A 202 -3.87 -23.79 -3.43
N GLN A 203 -4.47 -22.80 -2.77
CA GLN A 203 -5.07 -22.99 -1.45
C GLN A 203 -6.47 -23.64 -1.51
N TYR A 204 -7.28 -23.31 -2.52
CA TYR A 204 -8.70 -23.66 -2.59
C TYR A 204 -9.07 -24.53 -3.80
N GLY A 205 -8.11 -24.88 -4.65
CA GLY A 205 -8.36 -25.63 -5.89
C GLY A 205 -9.05 -24.82 -7.00
N THR A 206 -9.37 -23.54 -6.77
CA THR A 206 -10.09 -22.70 -7.74
C THR A 206 -9.64 -21.23 -7.69
N THR A 207 -9.70 -20.56 -8.84
CA THR A 207 -9.33 -19.15 -8.96
C THR A 207 -10.52 -18.26 -8.60
N PHE A 208 -10.31 -17.30 -7.71
CA PHE A 208 -11.33 -16.33 -7.34
C PHE A 208 -10.76 -15.01 -6.83
N GLY A 209 -11.58 -13.97 -6.87
CA GLY A 209 -11.24 -12.64 -6.32
C GLY A 209 -11.73 -12.42 -4.89
N ILE A 210 -11.36 -11.27 -4.34
CA ILE A 210 -11.74 -10.84 -2.99
C ILE A 210 -13.26 -10.82 -2.79
N GLY A 211 -14.04 -10.39 -3.78
CA GLY A 211 -15.51 -10.36 -3.67
C GLY A 211 -16.11 -11.75 -3.42
N ARG A 212 -15.64 -12.77 -4.14
CA ARG A 212 -16.07 -14.16 -3.92
C ARG A 212 -15.59 -14.67 -2.56
N ARG A 213 -14.37 -14.32 -2.12
CA ARG A 213 -13.87 -14.69 -0.79
C ARG A 213 -14.71 -14.08 0.33
N ILE A 214 -15.16 -12.83 0.20
CA ILE A 214 -16.12 -12.20 1.14
C ILE A 214 -17.42 -13.00 1.18
N ALA A 215 -18.00 -13.32 0.02
CA ALA A 215 -19.25 -14.08 -0.05
C ALA A 215 -19.13 -15.48 0.57
N MET A 216 -17.99 -16.17 0.36
CA MET A 216 -17.68 -17.45 1.01
C MET A 216 -17.67 -17.32 2.54
N GLU A 217 -17.09 -16.24 3.06
CA GLU A 217 -17.03 -16.00 4.50
C GLU A 217 -18.40 -15.69 5.11
N ILE A 218 -19.20 -14.88 4.42
CA ILE A 218 -20.58 -14.58 4.84
C ILE A 218 -21.40 -15.86 4.88
N LYS A 219 -21.31 -16.68 3.82
CA LYS A 219 -22.00 -17.98 3.76
C LYS A 219 -21.60 -18.87 4.95
N ARG A 220 -20.29 -19.03 5.18
CA ARG A 220 -19.76 -19.79 6.31
C ARG A 220 -20.24 -19.25 7.66
N ALA A 221 -20.21 -17.93 7.86
CA ALA A 221 -20.65 -17.33 9.11
C ALA A 221 -22.16 -17.51 9.37
N VAL A 222 -22.98 -17.54 8.33
CA VAL A 222 -24.41 -17.88 8.47
C VAL A 222 -24.59 -19.36 8.82
N GLU A 223 -23.87 -20.26 8.14
CA GLU A 223 -23.91 -21.71 8.41
C GLU A 223 -23.43 -22.07 9.82
N GLU A 224 -22.49 -21.30 10.37
CA GLU A 224 -21.94 -21.47 11.73
C GLU A 224 -22.66 -20.64 12.81
N ASP A 225 -23.72 -19.88 12.47
CA ASP A 225 -24.40 -18.92 13.37
C ASP A 225 -23.47 -17.86 14.02
N LYS A 226 -22.45 -17.43 13.27
CA LYS A 226 -21.44 -16.43 13.69
C LYS A 226 -21.47 -15.14 12.87
N ILE A 227 -22.60 -14.83 12.20
CA ILE A 227 -22.69 -13.62 11.36
C ILE A 227 -22.37 -12.33 12.13
N LYS A 228 -22.72 -12.28 13.43
CA LYS A 228 -22.46 -11.15 14.33
C LYS A 228 -20.96 -10.90 14.58
N ASP A 229 -20.11 -11.89 14.37
CA ASP A 229 -18.67 -11.78 14.59
C ASP A 229 -17.92 -11.16 13.41
N ILE A 230 -18.59 -11.00 12.26
CA ILE A 230 -18.00 -10.50 11.01
C ILE A 230 -18.72 -9.26 10.45
N VAL A 231 -19.57 -8.62 11.26
CA VAL A 231 -20.25 -7.36 10.96
C VAL A 231 -20.12 -6.41 12.14
N THR A 232 -20.12 -5.10 11.88
CA THR A 232 -20.00 -4.04 12.91
C THR A 232 -20.86 -2.85 12.56
#